data_AF-A0A0F9GNF1-F1
#
_entry.id   AF-A0A0F9GNF1-F1
#
_cell.length_a   1.000
_cell.length_b   1.000
_cell.length_c   1.000
_cell.angle_alpha   90.00
_cell.angle_beta   90.00
_cell.angle_gamma   90.00
#
_symmetry.space_group_name_H-M   'P 1'
#
loop_
_entity.id
_entity.type
_entity.pdbx_description
1 polymer ?
#
loop_
_entity_poly.entity_id
_entity_poly.type
_entity_poly.pdbx_seq_one_letter_code
_entity_poly.pdbx_strand_id
1 'polypeptide(L)'
;MNEIISGVLSADMMDYLLRDGYYTGAEHAKIDHKRLTQSLEVYQKKLALEKSALYSFESMMHSRYQMFKAVYFHKTVRSAEVMLLESMRLADEELGLTSLNLIDYVELTDESVLLKLLSLSGRTSELRRAKKIAEDYQNRQLLKCVFERILTNKAKLGKMKTSQLRNKISKKSRVNENEIFIDSSITSSLPLAPSKKELQSIILVTRDSSKRHAEKIPISKIPLVSQMSGFMNILRVYTTNKNRKKVEIAAKSILGGLK
;
A
#
# COMPACT_ATOMS: atom_id res chain seq x y z
N MET A 1 23.25 -1.68 -0.86
CA MET A 1 22.16 -1.58 -1.84
C MET A 1 22.22 -0.20 -2.49
N ASN A 2 22.26 -0.14 -3.82
CA ASN A 2 22.55 1.07 -4.60
C ASN A 2 21.29 1.95 -4.78
N GLU A 3 21.42 3.27 -4.66
CA GLU A 3 20.35 4.27 -4.81
C GLU A 3 19.70 4.26 -6.21
N ILE A 4 20.43 3.74 -7.21
CA ILE A 4 19.94 3.54 -8.58
C ILE A 4 18.85 2.47 -8.64
N ILE A 5 18.99 1.40 -7.85
CA ILE A 5 18.05 0.25 -7.87
C ILE A 5 16.93 0.49 -6.87
N SER A 6 17.26 0.97 -5.68
CA SER A 6 16.30 1.18 -4.59
C SER A 6 16.43 2.59 -4.05
N GLY A 7 15.34 3.34 -3.99
CA GLY A 7 15.33 4.69 -3.46
C GLY A 7 14.35 5.60 -4.19
N VAL A 8 14.39 6.88 -3.83
CA VAL A 8 13.45 7.89 -4.33
C VAL A 8 13.79 8.37 -5.75
N LEU A 9 15.01 8.15 -6.22
CA LEU A 9 15.44 8.47 -7.58
C LEU A 9 15.79 7.18 -8.35
N SER A 10 15.26 6.03 -7.91
CA SER A 10 15.61 4.74 -8.51
C SER A 10 14.90 4.52 -9.85
N ALA A 11 15.53 3.70 -10.68
CA ALA A 11 14.94 3.22 -11.92
C ALA A 11 13.66 2.41 -11.68
N ASP A 12 13.63 1.61 -10.60
CA ASP A 12 12.45 0.85 -10.16
C ASP A 12 11.22 1.75 -10.00
N MET A 13 11.38 2.89 -9.33
CA MET A 13 10.27 3.81 -9.10
C MET A 13 9.80 4.51 -10.37
N MET A 14 10.74 4.89 -11.23
CA MET A 14 10.41 5.50 -12.51
C MET A 14 9.67 4.51 -13.42
N ASP A 15 10.08 3.24 -13.43
CA ASP A 15 9.45 2.19 -14.23
C ASP A 15 8.03 1.89 -13.74
N TYR A 16 7.85 1.53 -12.46
CA TYR A 16 6.54 1.09 -11.99
C TYR A 16 5.49 2.21 -12.09
N LEU A 17 5.85 3.48 -11.85
CA LEU A 17 4.90 4.58 -11.95
C LEU A 17 4.37 4.74 -13.39
N LEU A 18 5.27 4.66 -14.38
CA LEU A 18 4.89 4.75 -15.79
C LEU A 18 4.13 3.51 -16.25
N ARG A 19 4.64 2.32 -15.90
CA ARG A 19 4.06 1.02 -16.25
C ARG A 19 2.65 0.90 -15.70
N ASP A 20 2.49 1.07 -14.40
CA ASP A 20 1.19 0.93 -13.74
C ASP A 20 0.23 2.03 -14.21
N GLY A 21 0.72 3.26 -14.38
CA GLY A 21 -0.05 4.35 -14.98
C GLY A 21 -0.62 3.99 -16.35
N TYR A 22 0.20 3.39 -17.21
CA TYR A 22 -0.19 2.94 -18.54
C TYR A 22 -1.22 1.81 -18.47
N TYR A 23 -0.93 0.72 -17.76
CA TYR A 23 -1.80 -0.47 -17.73
C TYR A 23 -3.13 -0.23 -16.98
N THR A 24 -3.17 0.71 -16.04
CA THR A 24 -4.40 1.08 -15.32
C THR A 24 -5.19 2.20 -16.00
N GLY A 25 -4.61 2.90 -16.97
CA GLY A 25 -5.18 4.11 -17.57
C GLY A 25 -5.21 5.31 -16.62
N ALA A 26 -4.50 5.27 -15.50
CA ALA A 26 -4.45 6.36 -14.53
C ALA A 26 -3.57 7.51 -15.06
N GLU A 27 -4.19 8.51 -15.68
CA GLU A 27 -3.47 9.63 -16.28
C GLU A 27 -2.64 10.48 -15.30
N HIS A 28 -2.95 10.39 -14.00
CA HIS A 28 -2.22 11.07 -12.92
C HIS A 28 -0.82 10.49 -12.64
N ALA A 29 -0.42 9.42 -13.35
CA ALA A 29 0.86 8.73 -13.17
C ALA A 29 1.99 9.26 -14.07
N LYS A 30 1.75 10.31 -14.87
CA LYS A 30 2.74 10.82 -15.83
C LYS A 30 3.95 11.41 -15.09
N ILE A 31 5.14 10.93 -15.44
CA ILE A 31 6.41 11.45 -14.91
C ILE A 31 7.38 11.70 -16.06
N ASP A 32 8.20 12.74 -15.93
CA ASP A 32 9.30 13.02 -16.87
C ASP A 32 10.58 12.32 -16.40
N HIS A 33 10.59 10.99 -16.55
CA HIS A 33 11.74 10.17 -16.18
C HIS A 33 13.00 10.51 -17.01
N LYS A 34 12.85 11.00 -18.24
CA LYS A 34 13.98 11.42 -19.10
C LYS A 34 14.67 12.64 -18.53
N ARG A 35 13.90 13.67 -18.17
CA ARG A 35 14.46 14.84 -17.49
C ARG A 35 15.12 14.44 -16.18
N LEU A 36 14.49 13.59 -15.37
CA LEU A 36 15.09 13.13 -14.11
C LEU A 36 16.42 12.43 -14.34
N THR A 37 16.46 11.39 -15.17
CA THR A 37 17.66 10.60 -15.46
C THR A 37 18.80 11.42 -16.06
N GLN A 38 18.50 12.36 -16.96
CA GLN A 38 19.50 13.27 -17.54
C GLN A 38 20.05 14.29 -16.52
N SER A 39 19.35 14.49 -15.41
CA SER A 39 19.71 15.44 -14.35
C SER A 39 20.32 14.79 -13.13
N LEU A 40 20.55 13.47 -13.18
CA LEU A 40 21.20 12.74 -12.09
C LEU A 40 22.72 12.87 -12.22
N GLU A 41 23.36 13.16 -11.09
CA GLU A 41 24.81 13.17 -10.96
C GLU A 41 25.23 12.35 -9.74
N VAL A 42 26.52 12.02 -9.66
CA VAL A 42 27.12 11.44 -8.45
C VAL A 42 27.86 12.52 -7.67
N TYR A 43 27.49 12.70 -6.41
CA TYR A 43 28.20 13.58 -5.46
C TYR A 43 28.53 12.77 -4.19
N GLN A 44 29.82 12.68 -3.84
CA GLN A 44 30.28 11.94 -2.66
C GLN A 44 29.67 10.52 -2.54
N LYS A 45 29.70 9.76 -3.65
CA LYS A 45 29.14 8.40 -3.76
C LYS A 45 27.61 8.30 -3.52
N LYS A 46 26.88 9.40 -3.66
CA LYS A 46 25.41 9.45 -3.61
C LYS A 46 24.84 10.04 -4.89
N LEU A 47 23.63 9.63 -5.24
CA LEU A 47 22.85 10.28 -6.27
C LEU A 47 22.46 11.68 -5.82
N ALA A 48 22.70 12.63 -6.70
CA ALA A 48 22.31 14.01 -6.57
C ALA A 48 21.53 14.43 -7.80
N LEU A 49 20.65 15.41 -7.65
CA LEU A 49 19.78 15.90 -8.70
C LEU A 49 20.19 17.34 -9.05
N GLU A 50 20.28 17.70 -10.32
CA GLU A 50 20.41 19.10 -10.68
C GLU A 50 19.24 19.91 -10.11
N LYS A 51 19.53 21.07 -9.50
CA LYS A 51 18.51 21.93 -8.89
C LYS A 51 17.43 22.35 -9.91
N SER A 52 17.80 22.49 -11.17
CA SER A 52 16.90 22.80 -12.29
C SER A 52 15.91 21.67 -12.59
N ALA A 53 16.10 20.45 -12.10
CA ALA A 53 15.20 19.31 -12.28
C ALA A 53 14.31 19.04 -11.05
N LEU A 54 14.35 19.93 -10.04
CA LEU A 54 13.56 19.78 -8.83
C LEU A 54 12.05 19.67 -9.12
N TYR A 55 11.54 20.41 -10.12
CA TYR A 55 10.13 20.34 -10.50
C TYR A 55 9.73 18.95 -11.03
N SER A 56 10.61 18.28 -11.79
CA SER A 56 10.36 16.91 -12.28
C SER A 56 10.34 15.92 -11.11
N PHE A 57 11.17 16.15 -10.09
CA PHE A 57 11.16 15.37 -8.86
C PHE A 57 9.85 15.57 -8.07
N GLU A 58 9.42 16.82 -7.91
CA GLU A 58 8.15 17.16 -7.27
C GLU A 58 6.95 16.52 -8.00
N SER A 59 6.94 16.59 -9.33
CA SER A 59 5.94 15.94 -10.18
C SER A 59 5.92 14.41 -9.96
N MET A 60 7.08 13.76 -9.93
CA MET A 60 7.18 12.32 -9.66
C MET A 60 6.65 11.93 -8.27
N MET A 61 6.95 12.72 -7.24
CA MET A 61 6.39 12.53 -5.90
C MET A 61 4.87 12.69 -5.89
N HIS A 62 4.36 13.70 -6.61
CA HIS A 62 2.93 13.91 -6.78
C HIS A 62 2.25 12.72 -7.46
N SER A 63 2.76 12.28 -8.60
CA SER A 63 2.25 11.14 -9.36
C SER A 63 2.23 9.86 -8.52
N ARG A 64 3.29 9.60 -7.75
CA ARG A 64 3.34 8.46 -6.81
C ARG A 64 2.22 8.52 -5.78
N TYR A 65 2.02 9.66 -5.13
CA TYR A 65 0.97 9.81 -4.14
C TYR A 65 -0.43 9.58 -4.73
N GLN A 66 -0.68 10.12 -5.93
CA GLN A 66 -1.94 9.88 -6.63
C GLN A 66 -2.13 8.40 -6.97
N MET A 67 -1.08 7.72 -7.46
CA MET A 67 -1.12 6.28 -7.74
C MET A 67 -1.44 5.45 -6.50
N PHE A 68 -0.82 5.75 -5.37
CA PHE A 68 -1.17 5.08 -4.11
C PHE A 68 -2.62 5.33 -3.71
N LYS A 69 -3.14 6.54 -3.87
CA LYS A 69 -4.51 6.87 -3.47
C LYS A 69 -5.55 6.27 -4.42
N ALA A 70 -5.34 6.37 -5.72
CA ALA A 70 -6.33 6.04 -6.75
C ALA A 70 -6.28 4.57 -7.18
N VAL A 71 -5.10 3.95 -7.19
CA VAL A 71 -4.87 2.60 -7.70
C VAL A 71 -4.58 1.64 -6.55
N TYR A 72 -3.42 1.76 -5.91
CA TYR A 72 -2.93 0.73 -4.99
C TYR A 72 -3.80 0.59 -3.74
N PHE A 73 -4.27 1.72 -3.18
CA PHE A 73 -5.17 1.71 -2.02
C PHE A 73 -6.63 1.89 -2.43
N HIS A 74 -6.99 1.60 -3.68
CA HIS A 74 -8.39 1.64 -4.08
C HIS A 74 -9.22 0.65 -3.24
N LYS A 75 -10.36 1.10 -2.69
CA LYS A 75 -11.17 0.33 -1.73
C LYS A 75 -11.57 -1.06 -2.24
N THR A 76 -11.79 -1.23 -3.54
CA THR A 76 -12.17 -2.51 -4.15
C THR A 76 -10.97 -3.46 -4.27
N VAL A 77 -9.77 -2.93 -4.58
CA VAL A 77 -8.53 -3.71 -4.61
C VAL A 77 -8.23 -4.23 -3.20
N ARG A 78 -8.28 -3.34 -2.22
CA ARG A 78 -8.09 -3.67 -0.80
C ARG A 78 -9.12 -4.67 -0.27
N SER A 79 -10.37 -4.60 -0.75
CA SER A 79 -11.37 -5.63 -0.43
C SER A 79 -10.94 -7.02 -0.89
N ALA A 80 -10.39 -7.13 -2.10
CA ALA A 80 -9.99 -8.40 -2.67
C ALA A 80 -8.75 -8.96 -1.95
N GLU A 81 -7.80 -8.10 -1.61
CA GLU A 81 -6.62 -8.45 -0.81
C GLU A 81 -6.99 -8.92 0.60
N VAL A 82 -7.91 -8.23 1.29
CA VAL A 82 -8.41 -8.66 2.61
C VAL A 82 -9.05 -10.04 2.55
N MET A 83 -9.76 -10.36 1.47
CA MET A 83 -10.34 -11.68 1.26
C MET A 83 -9.26 -12.73 1.08
N LEU A 84 -8.31 -12.52 0.16
CA LEU A 84 -7.22 -13.47 -0.08
C LEU A 84 -6.38 -13.70 1.18
N LEU A 85 -5.98 -12.63 1.89
CA LEU A 85 -5.21 -12.75 3.13
C LEU A 85 -5.95 -13.54 4.20
N GLU A 86 -7.27 -13.35 4.36
CA GLU A 86 -8.05 -14.14 5.32
C GLU A 86 -8.17 -15.59 4.87
N SER A 87 -8.40 -15.85 3.58
CA SER A 87 -8.45 -17.21 3.03
C SER A 87 -7.13 -17.96 3.25
N MET A 88 -6.01 -17.33 2.89
CA MET A 88 -4.66 -17.88 3.11
C MET A 88 -4.39 -18.11 4.59
N ARG A 89 -4.72 -17.16 5.47
CA ARG A 89 -4.52 -17.30 6.92
C ARG A 89 -5.28 -18.49 7.51
N LEU A 90 -6.51 -18.71 7.08
CA LEU A 90 -7.33 -19.85 7.54
C LEU A 90 -6.85 -21.19 6.99
N ALA A 91 -6.13 -21.19 5.86
CA ALA A 91 -5.66 -22.38 5.18
C ALA A 91 -4.18 -22.70 5.47
N ASP A 92 -3.46 -21.81 6.14
CA ASP A 92 -2.00 -21.88 6.29
C ASP A 92 -1.55 -23.17 6.99
N GLU A 93 -2.29 -23.64 8.00
CA GLU A 93 -1.96 -24.89 8.71
C GLU A 93 -2.02 -26.12 7.80
N GLU A 94 -2.96 -26.14 6.83
CA GLU A 94 -3.11 -27.25 5.87
C GLU A 94 -2.15 -27.11 4.68
N LEU A 95 -1.90 -25.88 4.22
CA LEU A 95 -1.19 -25.60 2.97
C LEU A 95 0.29 -25.22 3.16
N GLY A 96 0.73 -24.90 4.37
CA GLY A 96 2.10 -24.49 4.67
C GLY A 96 2.54 -23.21 3.94
N LEU A 97 1.64 -22.24 3.74
CA LEU A 97 1.91 -21.03 2.94
C LEU A 97 2.99 -20.14 3.56
N THR A 98 3.24 -20.27 4.87
CA THR A 98 4.29 -19.55 5.60
C THR A 98 5.59 -20.33 5.76
N SER A 99 5.77 -21.44 5.04
CA SER A 99 7.04 -22.17 4.96
C SER A 99 8.18 -21.24 4.52
N LEU A 100 9.32 -21.32 5.22
CA LEU A 100 10.55 -20.60 4.85
C LEU A 100 11.47 -21.43 3.93
N ASN A 101 10.99 -22.56 3.43
CA ASN A 101 11.72 -23.38 2.48
C ASN A 101 11.73 -22.68 1.11
N LEU A 102 12.91 -22.51 0.53
CA LEU A 102 13.09 -21.85 -0.76
C LEU A 102 12.40 -22.61 -1.91
N ILE A 103 12.44 -23.94 -1.89
CA ILE A 103 11.85 -24.79 -2.93
C ILE A 103 10.32 -24.63 -2.88
N ASP A 104 9.73 -24.73 -1.70
CA ASP A 104 8.30 -24.49 -1.52
C ASP A 104 7.93 -23.08 -1.99
N TYR A 105 8.74 -22.07 -1.63
CA TYR A 105 8.48 -20.66 -1.95
C TYR A 105 8.42 -20.40 -3.46
N VAL A 106 9.32 -20.97 -4.26
CA VAL A 106 9.33 -20.74 -5.72
C VAL A 106 8.15 -21.40 -6.44
N GLU A 107 7.48 -22.37 -5.81
CA GLU A 107 6.25 -22.97 -6.32
C GLU A 107 4.99 -22.15 -6.00
N LEU A 108 5.08 -21.19 -5.08
CA LEU A 108 3.96 -20.32 -4.70
C LEU A 108 3.81 -19.20 -5.74
N THR A 109 2.94 -19.43 -6.73
CA THR A 109 2.49 -18.43 -7.70
C THR A 109 1.04 -18.03 -7.42
N ASP A 110 0.57 -16.97 -8.05
CA ASP A 110 -0.83 -16.52 -7.94
C ASP A 110 -1.80 -17.65 -8.30
N GLU A 111 -1.55 -18.36 -9.41
CA GLU A 111 -2.37 -19.48 -9.87
C GLU A 111 -2.27 -20.68 -8.94
N SER A 112 -1.06 -21.06 -8.51
CA SER A 112 -0.87 -22.25 -7.69
C SER A 112 -1.50 -22.08 -6.31
N VAL A 113 -1.35 -20.90 -5.69
CA VAL A 113 -1.98 -20.56 -4.41
C VAL A 113 -3.50 -20.52 -4.55
N LEU A 114 -4.03 -19.87 -5.58
CA LEU A 114 -5.47 -19.80 -5.78
C LEU A 114 -6.08 -21.20 -6.00
N LEU A 115 -5.43 -22.05 -6.80
CA LEU A 115 -5.87 -23.43 -7.01
C LEU A 115 -5.85 -24.24 -5.71
N LYS A 116 -4.78 -24.13 -4.91
CA LYS A 116 -4.69 -24.77 -3.59
C LYS A 116 -5.87 -24.35 -2.70
N LEU A 117 -6.18 -23.06 -2.62
CA LEU A 117 -7.32 -22.54 -1.83
C LEU A 117 -8.68 -23.07 -2.31
N LEU A 118 -8.91 -23.15 -3.62
CA LEU A 118 -10.16 -23.66 -4.20
C LEU A 118 -10.31 -25.18 -4.02
N SER A 119 -9.18 -25.90 -3.96
CA SER A 119 -9.13 -27.35 -3.74
C SER A 119 -9.24 -27.77 -2.28
N LEU A 120 -9.26 -26.83 -1.33
CA LEU A 120 -9.29 -27.13 0.11
C LEU A 120 -10.40 -28.11 0.48
N SER A 121 -10.04 -29.08 1.31
CA SER A 121 -10.98 -30.05 1.85
C SER A 121 -11.93 -29.36 2.84
N GLY A 122 -13.22 -29.68 2.79
CA GLY A 122 -14.23 -29.09 3.68
C GLY A 122 -14.23 -29.68 5.11
N ARG A 123 -13.11 -30.24 5.56
CA ARG A 123 -13.02 -31.05 6.80
C ARG A 123 -13.27 -30.22 8.06
N THR A 124 -12.75 -29.00 8.11
CA THR A 124 -12.97 -28.08 9.25
C THR A 124 -13.88 -26.91 8.84
N SER A 125 -14.44 -26.21 9.82
CA SER A 125 -15.18 -24.97 9.54
C SER A 125 -14.30 -23.87 8.97
N GLU A 126 -13.02 -23.81 9.36
CA GLU A 126 -12.06 -22.81 8.87
C GLU A 126 -11.69 -23.06 7.42
N LEU A 127 -11.39 -24.31 7.03
CA LEU A 127 -11.10 -24.65 5.64
C LEU A 127 -12.30 -24.45 4.72
N ARG A 128 -13.52 -24.78 5.18
CA ARG A 128 -14.76 -24.46 4.44
C ARG A 128 -14.90 -22.96 4.21
N ARG A 129 -14.58 -22.15 5.21
CA ARG A 129 -14.62 -20.68 5.10
C ARG A 129 -13.52 -20.15 4.19
N ALA A 130 -12.29 -20.67 4.30
CA ALA A 130 -11.17 -20.30 3.44
C ALA A 130 -11.51 -20.52 1.96
N LYS A 131 -11.99 -21.73 1.63
CA LYS A 131 -12.46 -22.09 0.30
C LYS A 131 -13.56 -21.16 -0.19
N LYS A 132 -14.58 -20.93 0.63
CA LYS A 132 -15.70 -20.05 0.26
C LYS A 132 -15.23 -18.61 -0.05
N ILE A 133 -14.29 -18.08 0.72
CA ILE A 133 -13.73 -16.75 0.47
C ILE A 133 -12.95 -16.71 -0.86
N ALA A 134 -12.19 -17.77 -1.17
CA ALA A 134 -11.48 -17.89 -2.45
C ALA A 134 -12.45 -18.00 -3.65
N GLU A 135 -13.52 -18.78 -3.52
CA GLU A 135 -14.59 -18.86 -4.53
C GLU A 135 -15.27 -17.50 -4.74
N ASP A 136 -15.57 -16.77 -3.66
CA ASP A 136 -16.16 -15.44 -3.74
C ASP A 136 -15.20 -14.43 -4.40
N TYR A 137 -13.90 -14.52 -4.10
CA TYR A 137 -12.87 -13.71 -4.76
C TYR A 137 -12.85 -13.98 -6.28
N GLN A 138 -12.81 -15.25 -6.68
CA GLN A 138 -12.75 -15.66 -8.09
C GLN A 138 -14.01 -15.23 -8.86
N ASN A 139 -15.18 -15.33 -8.22
CA ASN A 139 -16.47 -14.90 -8.79
C ASN A 139 -16.76 -13.41 -8.62
N ARG A 140 -15.77 -12.62 -8.20
CA ARG A 140 -15.85 -11.17 -7.96
C ARG A 140 -16.97 -10.75 -6.99
N GLN A 141 -17.37 -11.65 -6.10
CA GLN A 141 -18.30 -11.41 -4.99
C GLN A 141 -17.57 -10.75 -3.82
N LEU A 142 -17.02 -9.56 -4.07
CA LEU A 142 -16.16 -8.86 -3.12
C LEU A 142 -16.93 -8.26 -1.94
N LEU A 143 -16.25 -8.16 -0.79
CA LEU A 143 -16.74 -7.44 0.39
C LEU A 143 -17.09 -5.99 0.05
N LYS A 144 -18.07 -5.45 0.78
CA LYS A 144 -18.52 -4.06 0.62
C LYS A 144 -17.83 -3.18 1.65
N CYS A 145 -17.13 -2.16 1.18
CA CYS A 145 -16.61 -1.09 2.03
C CYS A 145 -17.79 -0.29 2.58
N VAL A 146 -17.96 -0.31 3.91
CA VAL A 146 -19.06 0.38 4.61
C VAL A 146 -18.60 1.61 5.38
N PHE A 147 -17.29 1.74 5.56
CA PHE A 147 -16.69 2.89 6.22
C PHE A 147 -15.26 3.06 5.71
N GLU A 148 -14.87 4.30 5.47
CA GLU A 148 -13.52 4.69 5.07
C GLU A 148 -13.15 5.99 5.79
N ARG A 149 -11.91 6.08 6.26
CA ARG A 149 -11.33 7.31 6.79
C ARG A 149 -9.83 7.37 6.51
N ILE A 150 -9.38 8.53 6.05
CA ILE A 150 -7.97 8.86 5.97
C ILE A 150 -7.55 9.41 7.34
N LEU A 151 -6.53 8.79 7.94
CA LEU A 151 -5.96 9.19 9.22
C LEU A 151 -4.71 10.03 8.95
N THR A 152 -4.74 11.29 9.38
CA THR A 152 -3.63 12.24 9.21
C THR A 152 -2.53 12.07 10.26
N ASN A 153 -2.84 11.44 11.40
CA ASN A 153 -1.87 11.24 12.47
C ASN A 153 -0.95 10.02 12.22
N LYS A 154 0.34 10.17 12.55
CA LYS A 154 1.41 9.15 12.47
C LYS A 154 1.18 7.89 13.32
N ALA A 155 0.05 7.80 14.04
CA ALA A 155 -0.27 6.66 14.88
C ALA A 155 -0.71 5.47 14.02
N LYS A 156 0.17 4.48 13.86
CA LYS A 156 -0.22 3.17 13.33
C LYS A 156 -1.31 2.56 14.23
N LEU A 157 -2.45 2.14 13.66
CA LEU A 157 -3.32 1.23 14.38
C LEU A 157 -2.65 -0.15 14.38
N GLY A 158 -2.10 -0.55 15.53
CA GLY A 158 -1.53 -1.90 15.68
C GLY A 158 -2.61 -3.00 15.55
N LYS A 159 -2.19 -4.25 15.26
CA LYS A 159 -3.08 -5.43 15.16
C LYS A 159 -4.00 -5.61 16.37
N MET A 160 -3.53 -5.28 17.58
CA MET A 160 -4.34 -5.30 18.80
C MET A 160 -5.49 -4.29 18.80
N LYS A 161 -5.35 -3.15 18.11
CA LYS A 161 -6.42 -2.16 17.99
C LYS A 161 -7.47 -2.57 16.96
N THR A 162 -7.10 -3.33 15.92
CA THR A 162 -8.05 -3.79 14.91
C THR A 162 -8.95 -4.90 15.42
N SER A 163 -8.45 -5.88 16.20
CA SER A 163 -9.30 -6.92 16.82
C SER A 163 -10.31 -6.32 17.80
N GLN A 164 -9.88 -5.40 18.67
CA GLN A 164 -10.77 -4.70 19.59
C GLN A 164 -11.85 -3.91 18.86
N LEU A 165 -11.49 -3.23 17.76
CA LEU A 165 -12.46 -2.49 16.96
C LEU A 165 -13.47 -3.42 16.28
N ARG A 166 -13.02 -4.58 15.77
CA ARG A 166 -13.88 -5.61 15.17
C ARG A 166 -14.90 -6.10 16.19
N ASN A 167 -14.46 -6.43 17.40
CA ASN A 167 -15.33 -6.87 18.49
C ASN A 167 -16.37 -5.80 18.87
N LYS A 168 -15.96 -4.52 18.99
CA LYS A 168 -16.89 -3.41 19.27
C LYS A 168 -17.95 -3.26 18.18
N ILE A 169 -17.56 -3.33 16.91
CA ILE A 169 -18.49 -3.23 15.77
C ILE A 169 -19.43 -4.44 15.74
N SER A 170 -18.92 -5.65 15.98
CA SER A 170 -19.72 -6.87 16.07
C SER A 170 -20.79 -6.78 17.16
N LYS A 171 -20.41 -6.44 18.40
CA LYS A 171 -21.34 -6.27 19.52
C LYS A 171 -22.44 -5.26 19.21
N LYS A 172 -22.10 -4.12 18.60
CA LYS A 172 -23.06 -3.08 18.27
C LYS A 172 -23.97 -3.43 17.09
N SER A 173 -23.44 -4.09 16.05
CA SER A 173 -24.21 -4.46 14.85
C SER A 173 -24.98 -5.78 14.99
N ARG A 174 -24.66 -6.59 16.03
CA ARG A 174 -25.12 -7.97 16.20
C ARG A 174 -24.79 -8.87 15.00
N VAL A 175 -23.70 -8.56 14.30
CA VAL A 175 -23.15 -9.37 13.20
C VAL A 175 -21.94 -10.12 13.71
N ASN A 176 -21.77 -11.39 13.31
CA ASN A 176 -20.64 -12.21 13.69
C ASN A 176 -19.30 -11.53 13.33
N GLU A 177 -18.30 -11.57 14.21
CA GLU A 177 -16.98 -10.98 13.97
C GLU A 177 -16.32 -11.48 12.68
N ASN A 178 -16.55 -12.74 12.31
CA ASN A 178 -16.00 -13.36 11.09
C ASN A 178 -16.57 -12.77 9.79
N GLU A 179 -17.61 -11.94 9.88
CA GLU A 179 -18.24 -11.23 8.77
C GLU A 179 -17.84 -9.74 8.73
N ILE A 180 -16.95 -9.31 9.62
CA ILE A 180 -16.49 -7.92 9.74
C ILE A 180 -14.97 -7.87 9.58
N PHE A 181 -14.50 -7.14 8.59
CA PHE A 181 -13.10 -7.04 8.26
C PHE A 181 -12.64 -5.59 8.43
N ILE A 182 -11.45 -5.43 9.03
CA ILE A 182 -10.86 -4.12 9.29
C ILE A 182 -9.52 -4.09 8.59
N ASP A 183 -9.39 -3.17 7.65
CA ASP A 183 -8.16 -2.91 6.92
C ASP A 183 -7.58 -1.59 7.41
N SER A 184 -6.31 -1.63 7.81
CA SER A 184 -5.52 -0.46 8.18
C SER A 184 -4.35 -0.39 7.22
N SER A 185 -4.64 0.06 6.00
CA SER A 185 -3.62 0.22 4.95
C SER A 185 -2.69 1.37 5.33
N ILE A 186 -1.41 1.06 5.52
CA ILE A 186 -0.37 2.05 5.86
C ILE A 186 0.75 1.93 4.84
N THR A 187 1.05 3.02 4.16
CA THR A 187 2.26 3.15 3.35
C THR A 187 2.94 4.46 3.66
N SER A 188 4.26 4.48 3.49
CA SER A 188 4.99 5.75 3.45
C SER A 188 4.58 6.48 2.17
N SER A 189 4.10 7.71 2.33
CA SER A 189 3.76 8.59 1.21
C SER A 189 5.00 8.97 0.41
N LEU A 190 6.19 8.87 1.02
CA LEU A 190 7.47 8.95 0.35
C LEU A 190 8.09 7.57 0.17
N PRO A 191 8.84 7.30 -0.91
CA PRO A 191 9.57 6.05 -1.05
C PRO A 191 10.63 5.92 0.05
N LEU A 192 10.86 4.69 0.49
CA LEU A 192 11.92 4.39 1.43
C LEU A 192 13.27 4.43 0.69
N ALA A 193 14.29 4.96 1.36
CA ALA A 193 15.67 4.83 0.91
C ALA A 193 16.11 3.35 0.94
N PRO A 194 17.24 2.97 0.29
CA PRO A 194 17.78 1.61 0.36
C PRO A 194 17.94 1.07 1.79
N SER A 195 18.15 1.97 2.76
CA SER A 195 18.22 1.68 4.19
C SER A 195 16.88 1.31 4.84
N LYS A 196 15.79 1.23 4.05
CA LYS A 196 14.40 1.05 4.48
C LYS A 196 13.88 2.15 5.43
N LYS A 197 14.57 3.30 5.48
CA LYS A 197 14.14 4.50 6.21
C LYS A 197 13.48 5.48 5.26
N GLU A 198 12.52 6.26 5.74
CA GLU A 198 11.96 7.37 4.97
C GLU A 198 13.08 8.31 4.50
N LEU A 199 12.95 8.79 3.26
CA LEU A 199 13.89 9.75 2.73
C LEU A 199 13.80 11.06 3.53
N GLN A 200 14.89 11.43 4.17
CA GLN A 200 14.96 12.67 4.96
C GLN A 200 15.41 13.87 4.14
N SER A 201 16.12 13.65 3.03
CA SER A 201 16.75 14.70 2.23
C SER A 201 17.15 14.21 0.84
N ILE A 202 17.26 15.13 -0.12
CA ILE A 202 17.95 14.93 -1.40
C ILE A 202 19.19 15.82 -1.48
N ILE A 203 20.13 15.48 -2.36
CA ILE A 203 21.27 16.35 -2.69
C ILE A 203 20.92 17.08 -3.98
N LEU A 204 20.91 18.41 -3.94
CA LEU A 204 20.77 19.23 -5.14
C LEU A 204 22.11 19.76 -5.58
N VAL A 205 22.39 19.71 -6.88
CA VAL A 205 23.61 20.26 -7.49
C VAL A 205 23.27 21.47 -8.32
N THR A 206 24.09 22.50 -8.22
CA THR A 206 24.11 23.66 -9.10
C THR A 206 25.50 23.80 -9.71
N ARG A 207 25.55 24.29 -10.95
CA ARG A 207 26.78 24.61 -11.65
C ARG A 207 26.77 26.12 -11.90
N ASP A 208 27.78 26.81 -11.39
CA ASP A 208 28.02 28.21 -11.70
C ASP A 208 29.48 28.35 -12.14
N SER A 209 29.71 28.91 -13.32
CA SER A 209 31.04 29.32 -13.79
C SER A 209 32.14 28.27 -13.56
N SER A 210 31.83 27.00 -13.89
CA SER A 210 32.69 25.81 -13.71
C SER A 210 32.81 25.23 -12.29
N LYS A 211 32.27 25.90 -11.26
CA LYS A 211 32.25 25.40 -9.88
C LYS A 211 30.96 24.65 -9.60
N ARG A 212 31.12 23.47 -8.99
CA ARG A 212 30.02 22.60 -8.58
C ARG A 212 29.68 22.89 -7.13
N HIS A 213 28.44 23.31 -6.87
CA HIS A 213 27.91 23.50 -5.54
C HIS A 213 26.85 22.43 -5.28
N ALA A 214 27.00 21.66 -4.21
CA ALA A 214 26.04 20.66 -3.79
C ALA A 214 25.47 21.02 -2.42
N GLU A 215 24.15 20.99 -2.30
CA GLU A 215 23.43 21.26 -1.07
C GLU A 215 22.54 20.07 -0.72
N LYS A 216 22.61 19.62 0.53
CA LYS A 216 21.70 18.61 1.05
C LYS A 216 20.44 19.30 1.57
N ILE A 217 19.32 19.14 0.87
CA ILE A 217 18.04 19.77 1.22
C ILE A 217 17.13 18.75 1.90
N PRO A 218 16.67 19.01 3.14
CA PRO A 218 15.66 18.18 3.79
C PRO A 218 14.35 18.18 3.01
N ILE A 219 13.65 17.05 2.96
CA ILE A 219 12.34 16.96 2.28
C ILE A 219 11.32 17.93 2.88
N SER A 220 11.41 18.22 4.19
CA SER A 220 10.56 19.21 4.85
C SER A 220 10.72 20.63 4.30
N LYS A 221 11.80 20.93 3.58
CA LYS A 221 12.03 22.24 2.93
C LYS A 221 11.54 22.30 1.49
N ILE A 222 11.05 21.19 0.92
CA ILE A 222 10.49 21.15 -0.44
C ILE A 222 8.97 21.28 -0.31
N PRO A 223 8.36 22.44 -0.63
CA PRO A 223 6.99 22.75 -0.22
C PRO A 223 5.97 21.67 -0.59
N LEU A 224 5.91 21.26 -1.86
CA LEU A 224 4.93 20.27 -2.31
C LEU A 224 5.17 18.91 -1.64
N VAL A 225 6.42 18.44 -1.63
CA VAL A 225 6.78 17.13 -1.09
C VAL A 225 6.61 17.08 0.43
N SER A 226 6.84 18.20 1.13
CA SER A 226 6.69 18.31 2.58
C SER A 226 5.24 18.07 3.03
N GLN A 227 4.26 18.60 2.30
CA GLN A 227 2.83 18.41 2.59
C GLN A 227 2.38 16.97 2.38
N MET A 228 3.07 16.27 1.50
CA MET A 228 2.82 14.87 1.19
C MET A 228 3.64 13.92 2.07
N SER A 229 4.62 14.45 2.81
CA SER A 229 5.52 13.66 3.64
C SER A 229 4.80 13.03 4.84
N GLY A 230 5.26 11.85 5.26
CA GLY A 230 4.65 11.05 6.29
C GLY A 230 3.93 9.82 5.72
N PHE A 231 2.89 9.36 6.41
CA PHE A 231 2.19 8.11 6.09
C PHE A 231 0.80 8.37 5.55
N MET A 232 0.46 7.71 4.44
CA MET A 232 -0.92 7.57 4.04
C MET A 232 -1.51 6.38 4.80
N ASN A 233 -2.37 6.69 5.76
CA ASN A 233 -3.05 5.71 6.59
C ASN A 233 -4.54 5.76 6.30
N ILE A 234 -5.10 4.67 5.77
CA ILE A 234 -6.54 4.58 5.47
C ILE A 234 -7.13 3.44 6.28
N LEU A 235 -8.06 3.78 7.17
CA LEU A 235 -8.85 2.82 7.94
C LEU A 235 -10.14 2.52 7.18
N ARG A 236 -10.40 1.23 6.95
CA ARG A 236 -11.63 0.77 6.31
C ARG A 236 -12.28 -0.34 7.09
N VAL A 237 -13.61 -0.38 7.01
CA VAL A 237 -14.42 -1.49 7.49
C VAL A 237 -15.15 -2.09 6.29
N TYR A 238 -15.02 -3.41 6.15
CA TYR A 238 -15.66 -4.21 5.12
C TYR A 238 -16.57 -5.25 5.74
N THR A 239 -17.61 -5.63 5.02
CA THR A 239 -18.50 -6.74 5.38
C THR A 239 -19.13 -7.35 4.12
N THR A 240 -19.85 -8.47 4.27
CA THR A 240 -20.62 -9.07 3.19
C THR A 240 -21.84 -8.21 2.83
N ASN A 241 -22.35 -8.37 1.59
CA ASN A 241 -23.45 -7.54 1.08
C ASN A 241 -24.70 -7.58 1.99
N LYS A 242 -25.04 -8.76 2.53
CA LYS A 242 -26.17 -8.98 3.45
C LYS A 242 -26.10 -8.13 4.73
N ASN A 243 -24.90 -7.81 5.21
CA ASN A 243 -24.66 -7.15 6.48
C ASN A 243 -24.38 -5.64 6.36
N ARG A 244 -24.36 -5.11 5.13
CA ARG A 244 -23.89 -3.76 4.80
C ARG A 244 -24.46 -2.68 5.71
N LYS A 245 -25.80 -2.55 5.78
CA LYS A 245 -26.47 -1.49 6.56
C LYS A 245 -26.17 -1.57 8.06
N LYS A 246 -26.21 -2.78 8.64
CA LYS A 246 -26.01 -2.99 10.08
C LYS A 246 -24.59 -2.62 10.51
N VAL A 247 -23.60 -3.06 9.74
CA VAL A 247 -22.19 -2.78 10.03
C VAL A 247 -21.85 -1.32 9.75
N GLU A 248 -22.41 -0.71 8.70
CA GLU A 248 -22.22 0.70 8.39
C GLU A 248 -22.65 1.62 9.55
N ILE A 249 -23.85 1.42 10.08
CA ILE A 249 -24.39 2.21 11.21
C ILE A 249 -23.51 2.05 12.45
N ALA A 250 -23.13 0.81 12.78
CA ALA A 250 -22.27 0.53 13.92
C ALA A 250 -20.87 1.16 13.77
N ALA A 251 -20.24 0.99 12.60
CA ALA A 251 -18.94 1.54 12.28
C ALA A 251 -18.95 3.07 12.34
N LYS A 252 -19.94 3.73 11.71
CA LYS A 252 -20.10 5.19 11.78
C LYS A 252 -20.30 5.68 13.21
N SER A 253 -21.06 4.97 14.04
CA SER A 253 -21.25 5.38 15.43
C SER A 253 -19.99 5.23 16.29
N ILE A 254 -19.23 4.15 16.12
CA ILE A 254 -18.02 3.87 16.92
C ILE A 254 -16.85 4.72 16.45
N LEU A 255 -16.67 4.81 15.13
CA LEU A 255 -15.53 5.47 14.52
C LEU A 255 -15.81 6.94 14.24
N GLY A 256 -17.06 7.34 13.99
CA GLY A 256 -17.47 8.72 13.68
C GLY A 256 -16.94 9.77 14.66
N GLY A 257 -16.83 9.42 15.95
CA GLY A 257 -16.33 10.30 17.00
C GLY A 257 -14.82 10.30 17.22
N LEU A 258 -14.04 9.47 16.52
CA LEU A 258 -12.58 9.51 16.60
C LEU A 258 -12.08 10.75 15.85
N LYS A 259 -11.80 11.83 16.59
CA LYS A 259 -11.05 13.00 16.12
C LYS A 259 -9.57 12.64 15.92
#